data_AF-A0A354XG91-F1
#
_entry.id   AF-A0A354XG91-F1
#
_cell.length_a   1.000
_cell.length_b   1.000
_cell.length_c   1.000
_cell.angle_alpha   90.00
_cell.angle_beta   90.00
_cell.angle_gamma   90.00
#
_symmetry.space_group_name_H-M   'P 1'
#
loop_
_entity.id
_entity.type
_entity.pdbx_description
1 polymer ?
#
loop_
_entity_poly.entity_id
_entity_poly.type
_entity_poly.pdbx_seq_one_letter_code
_entity_poly.pdbx_strand_id
1 'polypeptide(L)' 'MGFAAKDCIAIDDALVGVQAALQAGMTVIHLNRFPDAEATPEGAIMISNMYQLPAVVEQLTHERWQAAMLHHSTEK' A
#
# COMPACT_ATOMS: atom_id res chain seq x y z
N MET A 1 -16.78 -0.73 -1.43
CA MET A 1 -16.47 -1.03 -2.85
C MET A 1 -16.49 -2.53 -3.18
N GLY A 2 -17.13 -3.42 -2.42
CA GLY A 2 -17.26 -4.85 -2.79
C GLY A 2 -15.99 -5.72 -2.70
N PHE A 3 -14.81 -5.11 -2.56
CA PHE A 3 -13.53 -5.80 -2.34
C PHE A 3 -13.17 -5.84 -0.86
N ALA A 4 -12.42 -6.86 -0.43
CA ALA A 4 -11.87 -6.89 0.91
C ALA A 4 -10.79 -5.80 1.07
N ALA A 5 -10.64 -5.25 2.27
CA ALA A 5 -9.68 -4.18 2.52
C ALA A 5 -8.23 -4.60 2.19
N LYS A 6 -7.87 -5.84 2.53
CA LYS A 6 -6.58 -6.42 2.17
C LYS A 6 -6.34 -6.50 0.66
N ASP A 7 -7.37 -6.42 -0.17
CA ASP A 7 -7.28 -6.43 -1.64
C ASP A 7 -7.24 -5.01 -2.24
N CYS A 8 -7.29 -3.99 -1.38
CA CYS A 8 -7.30 -2.58 -1.75
C CYS A 8 -5.96 -1.91 -1.40
N ILE A 9 -5.55 -0.98 -2.25
CA ILE A 9 -4.45 -0.06 -1.98
C ILE A 9 -5.07 1.33 -1.75
N ALA A 10 -4.83 1.90 -0.57
CA ALA A 10 -5.18 3.29 -0.29
C ALA A 10 -3.97 4.18 -0.58
N ILE A 11 -4.20 5.30 -1.27
CA ILE A 11 -3.18 6.33 -1.52
C ILE A 11 -3.73 7.63 -0.96
N ASP A 12 -3.04 8.21 0.00
CA ASP A 12 -3.49 9.42 0.68
C ASP A 12 -2.28 10.31 1.03
N ASP A 13 -2.48 11.61 1.07
CA ASP A 13 -1.47 12.61 1.47
C ASP A 13 -1.73 13.16 2.88
N ALA A 14 -2.91 12.91 3.45
CA ALA A 14 -3.25 13.32 4.81
C ALA A 14 -3.07 12.16 5.79
N LEU A 15 -2.39 12.40 6.91
CA LEU A 15 -2.22 11.40 7.98
C LEU A 15 -3.54 10.80 8.47
N VAL A 16 -4.63 11.58 8.49
CA VAL A 16 -5.95 11.11 8.94
C VAL A 16 -6.44 9.98 8.02
N GLY A 17 -6.23 10.11 6.71
CA GLY A 17 -6.64 9.13 5.71
C GLY A 17 -5.71 7.92 5.71
N VAL A 18 -4.40 8.15 5.85
CA VAL A 18 -3.39 7.07 6.03
C VAL A 18 -3.75 6.19 7.22
N GLN A 19 -4.01 6.79 8.39
CA GLN A 19 -4.37 6.06 9.61
C GLN A 19 -5.69 5.31 9.46
N ALA A 20 -6.71 5.93 8.87
CA ALA A 20 -7.98 5.27 8.63
C ALA A 20 -7.83 4.04 7.72
N ALA A 21 -7.01 4.14 6.66
CA ALA A 21 -6.74 3.03 5.75
C ALA A 21 -5.93 1.91 6.41
N LEU A 22 -4.92 2.25 7.22
CA LEU A 22 -4.15 1.28 8.02
C LEU A 22 -5.06 0.53 8.99
N GLN A 23 -5.92 1.24 9.72
CA GLN A 23 -6.89 0.64 10.64
C GLN A 23 -7.91 -0.25 9.93
N ALA A 24 -8.25 0.05 8.67
CA ALA A 24 -9.12 -0.79 7.86
C ALA A 24 -8.41 -2.06 7.34
N GLY A 25 -7.09 -2.20 7.52
CA GLY A 25 -6.31 -3.34 7.03
C GLY A 25 -6.02 -3.30 5.54
N MET A 26 -5.92 -2.11 4.95
CA MET A 26 -5.50 -1.91 3.56
C MET A 26 -3.97 -1.87 3.46
N THR A 27 -3.45 -2.11 2.25
CA THR A 27 -2.10 -1.67 1.91
C THR A 27 -2.13 -0.16 1.70
N VAL A 28 -1.23 0.59 2.33
CA VAL A 28 -1.28 2.06 2.32
C VAL A 28 -0.02 2.64 1.71
N ILE A 29 -0.20 3.57 0.77
CA ILE A 29 0.84 4.41 0.19
C ILE A 29 0.61 5.84 0.66
N HIS A 30 1.55 6.39 1.41
CA HIS A 30 1.50 7.76 1.90
C HIS A 30 2.24 8.69 0.94
N LEU A 31 1.53 9.64 0.32
CA LEU A 31 2.13 10.70 -0.48
C LEU A 31 2.63 11.83 0.43
N ASN A 32 3.85 11.68 0.93
CA ASN A 32 4.49 12.64 1.80
C ASN A 32 5.43 13.57 1.01
N ARG A 33 4.93 14.76 0.66
CA ARG A 33 5.72 15.78 -0.06
C ARG A 33 6.68 16.54 0.85
N PHE A 34 6.55 16.40 2.17
CA PHE A 34 7.31 17.14 3.19
C PHE A 34 7.87 16.19 4.27
N PRO A 35 8.77 15.26 3.90
CA PRO A 35 9.26 14.22 4.81
C PRO A 35 10.05 14.78 6.00
N ASP A 36 10.56 16.01 5.91
CA ASP A 36 11.25 16.69 7.00
C ASP A 36 10.28 17.25 8.06
N ALA A 37 9.01 17.46 7.71
CA ALA A 37 7.98 18.00 8.59
C ALA A 37 7.02 16.93 9.12
N GLU A 38 6.84 15.84 8.36
CA GLU A 38 5.87 14.80 8.66
C GLU A 38 6.49 13.41 8.53
N ALA A 39 6.29 12.57 9.54
CA ALA A 39 6.72 11.19 9.49
C ALA A 39 5.62 10.31 8.90
N THR A 40 6.00 9.43 7.98
CA THR A 40 5.10 8.40 7.47
C THR A 40 4.81 7.36 8.57
N PRO A 41 3.53 7.06 8.86
CA PRO A 41 3.17 6.04 9.85
C PRO A 41 3.75 4.66 9.53
N GLU A 42 4.04 3.90 10.58
CA GLU A 42 4.44 2.50 10.45
C GLU A 42 3.36 1.69 9.71
N GLY A 43 3.79 0.82 8.78
CA GLY A 43 2.90 0.03 7.93
C GLY A 43 2.46 0.74 6.64
N ALA A 44 2.76 2.03 6.47
CA ALA A 44 2.55 2.74 5.20
C ALA A 44 3.86 2.86 4.40
N ILE A 45 3.75 2.78 3.08
CA ILE A 45 4.86 2.96 2.14
C ILE A 45 4.91 4.43 1.74
N MET A 46 6.03 5.10 2.01
CA MET A 46 6.18 6.51 1.64
C MET A 46 6.55 6.68 0.17
N ILE A 47 5.87 7.60 -0.52
CA ILE A 47 6.32 8.22 -1.76
C ILE A 47 6.37 9.73 -1.59
N SER A 48 7.31 10.41 -2.23
CA SER A 48 7.42 11.88 -2.20
C SER A 48 6.73 12.56 -3.37
N ASN A 49 6.44 11.81 -4.44
CA ASN A 49 5.73 12.30 -5.61
C ASN A 49 5.01 11.17 -6.37
N MET A 50 4.04 11.55 -7.19
CA MET A 50 3.18 10.59 -7.92
C MET A 50 3.89 9.84 -9.04
N TYR A 51 5.07 10.25 -9.50
CA TYR A 51 5.83 9.49 -10.50
C TYR A 51 6.38 8.18 -9.95
N GLN A 52 6.52 8.07 -8.62
CA GLN A 52 6.94 6.83 -7.95
C GLN A 52 5.81 5.82 -7.84
N LEU A 53 4.55 6.28 -7.87
CA LEU A 53 3.38 5.42 -7.62
C LEU A 53 3.30 4.21 -8.56
N PRO A 54 3.47 4.33 -9.90
CA PRO A 54 3.39 3.17 -10.79
C PRO A 54 4.38 2.06 -10.42
N ALA A 55 5.63 2.42 -10.10
CA ALA A 55 6.66 1.46 -9.72
C ALA A 55 6.33 0.76 -8.38
N VAL A 56 5.81 1.51 -7.41
CA VAL A 56 5.40 0.95 -6.11
C VAL A 56 4.21 -0.01 -6.28
N VAL A 57 3.21 0.35 -7.08
CA VAL A 57 2.05 -0.51 -7.35
C VAL A 57 2.48 -1.77 -8.13
N GLU A 58 3.37 -1.65 -9.10
CA GLU A 58 3.93 -2.79 -9.83
C GLU A 58 4.64 -3.76 -8.88
N GLN A 59 5.49 -3.25 -7.99
CA GLN A 59 6.16 -4.07 -6.98
C GLN A 59 5.15 -4.79 -6.07
N LEU A 60 4.17 -4.08 -5.52
CA LEU A 60 3.15 -4.64 -4.63
C LEU A 60 2.32 -5.74 -5.31
N THR A 61 1.92 -5.50 -6.55
CA THR A 61 1.10 -6.45 -7.30
C THR A 61 1.91 -7.66 -7.76
N HIS A 62 3.19 -7.48 -8.11
CA HIS A 62 4.09 -8.57 -8.43
C HIS A 62 4.32 -9.48 -7.22
N GLU A 63 4.69 -8.91 -6.07
CA GLU A 63 4.92 -9.66 -4.81
C GLU A 63 3.68 -10.49 -4.43
N ARG A 64 2.50 -9.87 -4.52
CA ARG A 64 1.24 -10.53 -4.23
C ARG A 64 0.90 -11.66 -5.20
N TRP A 65 1.17 -11.47 -6.49
CA TRP A 65 0.97 -12.50 -7.50
C TRP A 65 1.88 -13.71 -7.27
N GLN A 66 3.16 -13.47 -6.94
CA GLN A 66 4.10 -14.55 -6.61
C GLN A 66 3.66 -15.33 -5.38
N ALA A 67 3.20 -14.65 -4.32
CA ALA A 67 2.66 -15.30 -3.14
C ALA A 67 1.46 -16.21 -3.47
N ALA A 68 0.52 -15.72 -4.29
CA ALA A 68 -0.62 -16.51 -4.73
C ALA A 68 -0.21 -17.76 -5.56
N MET A 69 0.79 -17.64 -6.44
CA MET A 69 1.32 -18.76 -7.23
C MET A 69 2.00 -19.83 -6.38
N LEU A 70 2.76 -19.41 -5.35
CA LEU A 70 3.40 -20.33 -4.41
C LEU A 70 2.35 -21.12 -3.60
N HIS A 71 1.31 -20.45 -3.10
CA HIS A 71 0.23 -21.11 -2.36
C HIS A 71 -0.50 -22.17 -3.21
N HIS A 72 -0.76 -21.89 -4.49
CA HIS A 72 -1.41 -22.85 -5.40
C HIS A 72 -0.54 -24.08 -5.72
N SER A 73 0.79 -23.98 -5.61
CA SER A 73 1.71 -25.08 -5.89
C SER A 73 1.85 -26.07 -4.73
N THR A 74 1.51 -25.67 -3.51
CA THR A 74 1.53 -26.52 -2.29
C THR A 74 0.23 -27.28 -2.04
N GLU A 75 -0.85 -26.99 -2.77
CA GLU A 75 -2.16 -27.68 -2.63
C GLU A 75 -2.37 -28.81 -3.67
N LYS A 76 -1.29 -29.31 -4.29
CA LYS A 76 -1.27 -30.47 -5.20
C LYS A 76 -0.44 -31.60 -4.61
#